data_AF-A0A6P8AV07-F1
#
_entry.id   AF-A0A6P8AV07-F1
#
_cell.length_a   1.000
_cell.length_b   1.000
_cell.length_c   1.000
_cell.angle_alpha   90.00
_cell.angle_beta   90.00
_cell.angle_gamma   90.00
#
_symmetry.space_group_name_H-M   'P 1'
#
loop_
_entity.id
_entity.type
_entity.pdbx_description
1 polymer ?
#
loop_
_entity_poly.entity_id
_entity_poly.type
_entity_poly.pdbx_seq_one_letter_code
_entity_poly.pdbx_strand_id
1 'polypeptide(L)'
;MDVKPNTELRMAYLGIPKPGETHDERQTPFKYWDSRCGCELCVELSCIPLGELSKRRGILLNPTRELTGDTSPFAELSKRLTRLKDTHSGSHESFRFQIDLAFPNLTLAHYSMHVGKASEAIAAAGEAHKALGYNIDVWGLRLRPRRPARLHLRSWGASPDLAIWAFVALTRAFKVVAHALPAVAEKHVEVL
;
A
#
# COMPACT_ATOMS: atom_id res chain seq x y z
N MET A 1 -13.54 6.76 14.62
CA MET A 1 -14.67 5.85 14.87
C MET A 1 -14.52 5.42 16.31
N ASP A 2 -15.52 5.66 17.15
CA ASP A 2 -15.45 5.28 18.56
C ASP A 2 -15.54 3.76 18.67
N VAL A 3 -14.61 3.19 19.43
CA VAL A 3 -14.62 1.76 19.77
C VAL A 3 -15.87 1.51 20.61
N LYS A 4 -16.77 0.62 20.15
CA LYS A 4 -18.01 0.34 20.88
C LYS A 4 -17.67 -0.15 22.29
N PRO A 5 -18.49 0.15 23.30
CA PRO A 5 -18.32 -0.42 24.63
C PRO A 5 -18.18 -1.95 24.55
N ASN A 6 -17.29 -2.51 25.38
CA ASN A 6 -16.97 -3.93 25.43
C ASN A 6 -16.34 -4.52 24.16
N THR A 7 -15.82 -3.69 23.25
CA THR A 7 -14.96 -4.20 22.18
C THR A 7 -13.61 -4.58 22.77
N GLU A 8 -13.16 -5.81 22.51
CA GLU A 8 -11.82 -6.26 22.87
C GLU A 8 -10.76 -5.36 22.22
N LEU A 9 -9.89 -4.78 23.04
CA LEU A 9 -8.74 -4.03 22.56
C LEU A 9 -7.62 -5.00 22.20
N ARG A 10 -7.25 -5.04 20.93
CA ARG A 10 -6.21 -5.93 20.42
C ARG A 10 -4.98 -5.11 20.04
N MET A 11 -3.80 -5.59 20.43
CA MET A 11 -2.52 -5.01 20.09
C MET A 11 -1.70 -6.00 19.26
N ALA A 12 -1.00 -5.51 18.24
CA ALA A 12 -0.14 -6.36 17.43
C ALA A 12 1.20 -6.56 18.15
N TYR A 13 1.50 -7.80 18.54
CA TYR A 13 2.80 -8.18 19.10
C TYR A 13 3.88 -8.33 18.02
N LEU A 14 3.48 -8.69 16.79
CA LEU A 14 4.36 -8.79 15.64
C LEU A 14 3.99 -7.72 14.61
N GLY A 15 5.00 -7.22 13.92
CA GLY A 15 4.81 -6.36 12.75
C GLY A 15 4.20 -7.09 11.56
N ILE A 16 4.21 -6.42 10.41
CA ILE A 16 3.77 -7.02 9.15
C ILE A 16 4.67 -8.21 8.75
N PRO A 17 4.15 -9.19 7.99
CA PRO A 17 4.94 -10.32 7.52
C PRO A 17 6.09 -9.83 6.65
N LYS A 18 7.24 -10.49 6.79
CA LYS A 18 8.38 -10.25 5.90
C LYS A 18 8.06 -10.79 4.50
N PRO A 19 8.71 -10.28 3.44
CA PRO A 19 8.59 -10.84 2.10
C PRO A 19 8.80 -12.37 2.07
N GLY A 20 7.77 -13.11 1.71
CA GLY A 20 7.78 -14.57 1.65
C GLY A 20 7.76 -15.29 2.99
N GLU A 21 7.48 -14.59 4.10
CA GLU A 21 7.20 -15.23 5.39
C GLU A 21 5.98 -16.14 5.24
N THR A 22 6.13 -17.39 5.65
CA THR A 22 5.04 -18.37 5.68
C THR A 22 4.18 -18.19 6.93
N HIS A 23 2.96 -18.70 6.88
CA HIS A 23 2.09 -18.75 8.05
C HIS A 23 2.79 -19.46 9.24
N ASP A 24 3.44 -20.60 9.02
CA ASP A 24 4.05 -21.37 10.10
C ASP A 24 5.28 -20.69 10.73
N GLU A 25 6.09 -20.00 9.93
CA GLU A 25 7.16 -19.13 10.43
C GLU A 25 6.57 -18.02 11.31
N ARG A 26 5.49 -17.39 10.84
CA ARG A 26 4.80 -16.32 11.57
C ARG A 26 4.14 -16.80 12.87
N GLN A 27 3.68 -18.06 12.93
CA GLN A 27 3.08 -18.63 14.14
C GLN A 27 4.14 -19.05 15.18
N THR A 28 5.40 -19.18 14.81
CA THR A 28 6.45 -19.71 15.69
C THR A 28 6.62 -18.91 16.98
N PRO A 29 6.62 -17.56 16.99
CA PRO A 29 6.68 -16.78 18.22
C PRO A 29 5.49 -17.03 19.18
N PHE A 30 4.31 -17.39 18.66
CA PHE A 30 3.12 -17.62 19.49
C PHE A 30 3.11 -18.99 20.16
N LYS A 31 3.96 -19.93 19.71
CA LYS A 31 4.12 -21.25 20.34
C LYS A 31 4.58 -21.15 21.79
N TYR A 32 5.33 -20.11 22.16
CA TYR A 32 5.75 -19.86 23.54
C TYR A 32 4.61 -19.44 24.48
N TRP A 33 3.43 -19.11 23.92
CA TRP A 33 2.23 -18.76 24.67
C TRP A 33 1.11 -19.79 24.49
N ASP A 34 1.44 -20.99 23.97
CA ASP A 34 0.47 -22.05 23.65
C ASP A 34 -0.73 -21.55 22.83
N SER A 35 -0.49 -20.59 21.93
CA SER A 35 -1.52 -19.90 21.16
C SER A 35 -1.21 -19.89 19.67
N ARG A 36 -2.24 -19.64 18.85
CA ARG A 36 -2.12 -19.37 17.41
C ARG A 36 -2.87 -18.09 17.07
N CYS A 37 -2.25 -17.24 16.27
CA CYS A 37 -2.85 -16.01 15.80
C CYS A 37 -3.82 -16.31 14.64
N GLY A 38 -5.11 -16.09 14.86
CA GLY A 38 -6.18 -16.23 13.86
C GLY A 38 -6.70 -14.90 13.31
N CYS A 39 -5.89 -13.83 13.32
CA CYS A 39 -6.32 -12.56 12.73
C CYS A 39 -6.47 -12.68 11.20
N GLU A 40 -7.25 -11.80 10.59
CA GLU A 40 -7.52 -11.81 9.14
C GLU A 40 -6.25 -11.91 8.29
N LEU A 41 -5.20 -11.17 8.68
CA LEU A 41 -3.90 -11.23 8.00
C LEU A 41 -3.26 -12.63 8.06
N CYS A 42 -3.31 -13.30 9.21
CA CYS A 42 -2.76 -14.66 9.34
C CYS A 42 -3.61 -15.68 8.57
N VAL A 43 -4.93 -15.49 8.53
CA VAL A 43 -5.84 -16.33 7.72
C VAL A 43 -5.51 -16.18 6.24
N GLU A 44 -5.42 -14.96 5.72
CA GLU A 44 -5.04 -14.73 4.32
C GLU A 44 -3.66 -15.31 4.00
N LEU A 45 -2.68 -15.12 4.89
CA LEU A 45 -1.33 -15.68 4.71
C LEU A 45 -1.33 -17.21 4.63
N SER A 46 -2.21 -17.88 5.39
CA SER A 46 -2.34 -19.36 5.36
C SER A 46 -2.92 -19.89 4.04
N CYS A 47 -3.66 -19.05 3.31
CA CYS A 47 -4.24 -19.41 2.02
C CYS A 47 -3.26 -19.28 0.85
N ILE A 48 -2.11 -18.62 1.04
CA ILE A 48 -1.14 -18.41 -0.05
C ILE A 48 -0.27 -19.67 -0.21
N PRO A 49 -0.23 -20.29 -1.40
CA PRO A 49 0.62 -21.45 -1.65
C PRO A 49 2.11 -21.12 -1.46
N LEU A 50 2.88 -22.08 -0.92
CA LEU A 50 4.32 -21.91 -0.65
C LEU A 50 5.12 -21.51 -1.89
N GLY A 51 4.77 -22.08 -3.06
CA GLY A 51 5.43 -21.74 -4.33
C GLY A 51 5.22 -20.28 -4.73
N GLU A 52 4.06 -19.71 -4.40
CA GLU A 52 3.74 -18.33 -4.69
C GLU A 52 4.42 -17.37 -3.71
N LEU A 53 4.45 -17.69 -2.42
CA LEU A 53 5.25 -16.95 -1.42
C LEU A 53 6.73 -16.94 -1.80
N SER A 54 7.25 -18.09 -2.27
CA SER A 54 8.64 -18.22 -2.73
C SER A 54 8.90 -17.38 -3.99
N LYS A 55 7.95 -17.32 -4.93
CA LYS A 55 8.03 -16.45 -6.12
C LYS A 55 8.04 -14.97 -5.72
N ARG A 56 7.13 -14.54 -4.85
CA ARG A 56 7.04 -13.16 -4.32
C ARG A 56 8.34 -12.77 -3.61
N ARG A 57 8.86 -13.65 -2.76
CA ARG A 57 10.17 -13.49 -2.10
C ARG A 57 11.30 -13.33 -3.13
N GLY A 58 11.32 -14.16 -4.16
CA GLY A 58 12.29 -14.08 -5.23
C GLY A 58 12.25 -12.73 -5.95
N ILE A 59 11.07 -12.19 -6.24
CA ILE A 59 10.92 -10.87 -6.90
C ILE A 59 11.43 -9.73 -5.99
N LEU A 60 11.12 -9.78 -4.70
CA LEU A 60 11.45 -8.72 -3.75
C LEU A 60 12.89 -8.75 -3.25
N LEU A 61 13.42 -9.96 -3.01
CA LEU A 61 14.73 -10.15 -2.41
C LEU A 61 15.83 -10.48 -3.41
N ASN A 62 15.54 -10.77 -4.70
CA ASN A 62 16.63 -10.91 -5.66
C ASN A 62 17.37 -9.57 -5.80
N PRO A 63 18.65 -9.51 -5.42
CA PRO A 63 19.52 -8.45 -5.84
C PRO A 63 19.97 -8.84 -7.25
N THR A 64 19.13 -8.63 -8.26
CA THR A 64 19.65 -8.78 -9.61
C THR A 64 20.75 -7.73 -9.81
N ARG A 65 21.80 -8.14 -10.53
CA ARG A 65 22.80 -7.28 -11.19
C ARG A 65 22.17 -6.15 -12.05
N GLU A 66 20.84 -6.08 -12.15
CA GLU A 66 20.05 -5.04 -12.80
C GLU A 66 20.14 -3.69 -12.07
N LEU A 67 20.42 -3.66 -10.76
CA LEU A 67 20.72 -2.40 -10.05
C LEU A 67 22.14 -1.86 -10.34
N THR A 68 22.98 -2.66 -11.00
CA THR A 68 24.35 -2.30 -11.41
C THR A 68 24.51 -2.08 -12.92
N GLY A 69 23.41 -2.06 -13.68
CA GLY A 69 23.40 -1.75 -15.12
C GLY A 69 22.88 -0.33 -15.43
N ASP A 70 22.95 0.09 -16.69
CA ASP A 70 22.49 1.41 -17.18
C ASP A 70 20.98 1.65 -17.08
N THR A 71 20.22 0.69 -16.55
CA THR A 71 18.77 0.84 -16.39
C THR A 71 18.50 1.62 -15.11
N SER A 72 17.73 2.71 -15.22
CA SER A 72 17.28 3.46 -14.05
C SER A 72 16.68 2.51 -13.02
N PRO A 73 17.14 2.54 -11.74
CA PRO A 73 16.62 1.70 -10.66
C PRO A 73 15.08 1.69 -10.54
N PHE A 74 14.42 2.72 -11.07
CA PHE A 74 12.97 2.93 -11.03
C PHE A 74 12.21 2.23 -12.16
N ALA A 75 12.80 2.16 -13.35
CA ALA A 75 12.23 1.34 -14.42
C ALA A 75 12.23 -0.13 -14.00
N GLU A 76 13.30 -0.56 -13.32
CA GLU A 76 13.39 -1.90 -12.76
C GLU A 76 12.42 -2.11 -11.60
N LEU A 77 12.31 -1.16 -10.65
CA LEU A 77 11.31 -1.21 -9.59
C LEU A 77 9.88 -1.34 -10.13
N SER A 78 9.55 -0.58 -11.18
CA SER A 78 8.23 -0.62 -11.82
C SER A 78 7.96 -1.98 -12.50
N LYS A 79 8.97 -2.55 -13.17
CA LYS A 79 8.88 -3.90 -13.75
C LYS A 79 8.70 -4.97 -12.68
N ARG A 80 9.46 -4.90 -11.58
CA ARG A 80 9.31 -5.81 -10.43
C ARG A 80 7.95 -5.70 -9.79
N LEU A 81 7.46 -4.48 -9.60
CA LEU A 81 6.12 -4.24 -9.05
C LEU A 81 5.04 -4.84 -9.95
N THR A 82 5.17 -4.71 -11.27
CA THR A 82 4.25 -5.34 -12.24
C THR A 82 4.27 -6.85 -12.10
N ARG A 83 5.46 -7.48 -12.14
CA ARG A 83 5.62 -8.93 -11.94
C ARG A 83 5.04 -9.39 -10.60
N LEU A 84 5.18 -8.57 -9.55
CA LEU A 84 4.64 -8.88 -8.23
C LEU A 84 3.12 -8.79 -8.23
N LYS A 85 2.53 -7.74 -8.83
CA LYS A 85 1.07 -7.61 -9.01
C LYS A 85 0.47 -8.80 -9.75
N ASP A 86 1.17 -9.33 -10.76
CA ASP A 86 0.72 -10.53 -11.48
C ASP A 86 0.59 -11.75 -10.56
N THR A 87 1.40 -11.83 -9.50
CA THR A 87 1.27 -12.91 -8.50
C THR A 87 0.06 -12.75 -7.59
N HIS A 88 -0.62 -11.61 -7.57
CA HIS A 88 -1.86 -11.39 -6.80
C HIS A 88 -3.12 -11.57 -7.65
N SER A 89 -2.99 -11.88 -8.94
CA SER A 89 -4.15 -12.09 -9.82
C SER A 89 -4.94 -13.36 -9.47
N GLY A 90 -6.27 -13.32 -9.62
CA GLY A 90 -7.15 -14.47 -9.37
C GLY A 90 -7.66 -14.53 -7.92
N SER A 91 -7.50 -15.68 -7.25
CA SER A 91 -8.08 -15.94 -5.91
C SER A 91 -7.57 -15.03 -4.79
N HIS A 92 -6.45 -14.36 -5.01
CA HIS A 92 -5.82 -13.47 -4.02
C HIS A 92 -6.16 -11.99 -4.24
N GLU A 93 -6.86 -11.66 -5.32
CA GLU A 93 -7.28 -10.28 -5.59
C GLU A 93 -8.29 -9.78 -4.55
N SER A 94 -9.09 -10.69 -3.98
CA SER A 94 -10.05 -10.40 -2.91
C SER A 94 -9.42 -10.29 -1.52
N PHE A 95 -8.11 -10.56 -1.38
CA PHE A 95 -7.45 -10.44 -0.09
C PHE A 95 -7.41 -8.97 0.32
N ARG A 96 -7.76 -8.71 1.57
CA ARG A 96 -7.70 -7.39 2.17
C ARG A 96 -6.27 -6.89 2.25
N PHE A 97 -5.30 -7.79 2.47
CA PHE A 97 -3.90 -7.45 2.67
C PHE A 97 -3.02 -8.00 1.54
N GLN A 98 -2.31 -7.10 0.86
CA GLN A 98 -1.31 -7.40 -0.17
C GLN A 98 0.03 -6.77 0.24
N ILE A 99 0.49 -7.10 1.45
CA ILE A 99 1.55 -6.37 2.18
C ILE A 99 2.86 -6.28 1.41
N ASP A 100 3.19 -7.30 0.63
CA ASP A 100 4.37 -7.36 -0.22
C ASP A 100 4.35 -6.30 -1.35
N LEU A 101 3.18 -5.77 -1.72
CA LEU A 101 3.05 -4.63 -2.63
C LEU A 101 3.21 -3.27 -1.92
N ALA A 102 3.03 -3.19 -0.59
CA ALA A 102 2.97 -1.91 0.11
C ALA A 102 4.31 -1.16 0.06
N PHE A 103 5.40 -1.82 0.41
CA PHE A 103 6.72 -1.20 0.47
C PHE A 103 7.25 -0.76 -0.91
N PRO A 104 7.21 -1.59 -1.97
CA PRO A 104 7.61 -1.14 -3.31
C PRO A 104 6.80 0.04 -3.85
N ASN A 105 5.48 0.06 -3.60
CA ASN A 105 4.62 1.19 -3.96
C ASN A 105 4.99 2.47 -3.19
N LEU A 106 5.32 2.36 -1.89
CA LEU A 106 5.83 3.49 -1.11
C LEU A 106 7.14 4.04 -1.65
N THR A 107 8.08 3.17 -2.00
CA THR A 107 9.34 3.56 -2.63
C THR A 107 9.10 4.29 -3.95
N LEU A 108 8.22 3.76 -4.80
CA LEU A 108 7.83 4.38 -6.07
C LEU A 108 7.18 5.75 -5.84
N ALA A 109 6.33 5.89 -4.82
CA ALA A 109 5.69 7.16 -4.49
C ALA A 109 6.70 8.22 -4.06
N HIS A 110 7.61 7.87 -3.15
CA HIS A 110 8.67 8.76 -2.68
C HIS A 110 9.59 9.22 -3.82
N TYR A 111 9.96 8.31 -4.71
CA TYR A 111 10.77 8.67 -5.86
C TYR A 111 10.02 9.57 -6.83
N SER A 112 8.78 9.21 -7.19
CA SER A 112 7.96 9.99 -8.11
C SER A 112 7.82 11.44 -7.62
N MET A 113 7.71 11.63 -6.29
CA MET A 113 7.78 12.96 -5.68
C MET A 113 9.13 13.65 -5.90
N HIS A 114 10.24 12.95 -5.69
CA HIS A 114 11.59 13.50 -5.86
C HIS A 114 11.85 13.99 -7.29
N VAL A 115 11.31 13.29 -8.30
CA VAL A 115 11.44 13.68 -9.71
C VAL A 115 10.30 14.56 -10.24
N GLY A 116 9.45 15.09 -9.35
CA GLY A 116 8.39 16.04 -9.70
C GLY A 116 7.16 15.42 -10.38
N LYS A 117 7.04 14.10 -10.41
CA LYS A 117 5.90 13.34 -10.96
C LYS A 117 4.82 13.15 -9.90
N ALA A 118 4.17 14.23 -9.50
CA ALA A 118 3.21 14.23 -8.39
C ALA A 118 2.00 13.30 -8.62
N SER A 119 1.48 13.19 -9.85
CA SER A 119 0.36 12.29 -10.16
C SER A 119 0.73 10.81 -9.99
N GLU A 120 1.92 10.41 -10.44
CA GLU A 120 2.45 9.05 -10.26
C GLU A 120 2.66 8.76 -8.77
N ALA A 121 3.13 9.75 -8.00
CA ALA A 121 3.28 9.63 -6.55
C ALA A 121 1.95 9.40 -5.82
N ILE A 122 0.89 10.11 -6.20
CA ILE A 122 -0.45 9.91 -5.63
C ILE A 122 -0.95 8.49 -5.92
N ALA A 123 -0.84 8.04 -7.18
CA ALA A 123 -1.28 6.71 -7.57
C ALA A 123 -0.53 5.62 -6.79
N ALA A 124 0.81 5.69 -6.73
CA ALA A 124 1.63 4.72 -6.02
C ALA A 124 1.36 4.72 -4.50
N ALA A 125 1.20 5.90 -3.88
CA ALA A 125 0.88 5.96 -2.46
C ALA A 125 -0.54 5.46 -2.15
N GLY A 126 -1.51 5.66 -3.06
CA GLY A 126 -2.84 5.06 -2.95
C GLY A 126 -2.81 3.53 -3.02
N GLU A 127 -2.05 2.98 -3.96
CA GLU A 127 -1.83 1.53 -4.09
C GLU A 127 -1.15 0.95 -2.83
N ALA A 128 -0.21 1.67 -2.21
CA ALA A 128 0.38 1.24 -0.94
C ALA A 128 -0.65 1.17 0.21
N HIS A 129 -1.56 2.14 0.31
CA HIS A 129 -2.64 2.10 1.32
C HIS A 129 -3.57 0.92 1.09
N LYS A 130 -3.97 0.70 -0.17
CA LYS A 130 -4.82 -0.44 -0.56
C LYS A 130 -4.15 -1.76 -0.20
N ALA A 131 -2.86 -1.89 -0.52
CA ALA A 131 -2.05 -3.07 -0.19
C ALA A 131 -1.95 -3.33 1.33
N LEU A 132 -1.97 -2.28 2.14
CA LEU A 132 -2.03 -2.38 3.60
C LEU A 132 -3.45 -2.64 4.12
N GLY A 133 -4.48 -2.69 3.28
CA GLY A 133 -5.88 -2.91 3.67
C GLY A 133 -6.61 -1.67 4.17
N TYR A 134 -6.06 -0.47 3.92
CA TYR A 134 -6.78 0.79 4.15
C TYR A 134 -7.80 1.02 3.04
N ASN A 135 -9.03 1.34 3.43
CA ASN A 135 -10.07 1.75 2.50
C ASN A 135 -10.32 3.25 2.68
N ILE A 136 -9.81 4.06 1.76
CA ILE A 136 -9.92 5.51 1.77
C ILE A 136 -10.88 5.95 0.67
N ASP A 137 -11.95 6.60 1.08
CA ASP A 137 -12.92 7.23 0.21
C ASP A 137 -12.68 8.73 0.14
N VAL A 138 -12.94 9.31 -1.03
CA VAL A 138 -12.96 10.76 -1.18
C VAL A 138 -14.41 11.23 -1.15
N TRP A 139 -14.86 11.73 0.01
CA TRP A 139 -16.22 12.21 0.20
C TRP A 139 -16.32 13.71 -0.17
N GLY A 140 -17.38 14.07 -0.91
CA GLY A 140 -17.71 15.47 -1.22
C GLY A 140 -17.34 15.95 -2.63
N LEU A 141 -16.54 15.21 -3.40
CA LEU A 141 -16.16 15.60 -4.77
C LEU A 141 -17.33 15.56 -5.76
N ARG A 142 -18.34 14.72 -5.51
CA ARG A 142 -19.48 14.52 -6.42
C ARG A 142 -20.77 15.22 -6.03
N LEU A 143 -20.87 15.78 -4.82
CA LEU A 143 -22.20 16.08 -4.25
C LEU A 143 -22.41 17.54 -3.82
N ARG A 144 -21.39 18.32 -3.44
CA ARG A 144 -21.58 19.74 -3.06
C ARG A 144 -20.31 20.58 -3.28
N PRO A 145 -20.23 21.44 -4.31
CA PRO A 145 -19.04 22.28 -4.57
C PRO A 145 -18.72 23.28 -3.44
N ARG A 146 -19.62 23.49 -2.48
CA ARG A 146 -19.44 24.40 -1.33
C ARG A 146 -18.83 23.77 -0.08
N ARG A 147 -18.56 22.45 -0.05
CA ARG A 147 -17.90 21.82 1.10
C ARG A 147 -16.51 21.31 0.70
N PRO A 148 -15.48 21.54 1.53
CA PRO A 148 -14.15 21.00 1.25
C PRO A 148 -14.24 19.48 1.15
N ALA A 149 -13.62 18.91 0.13
CA ALA A 149 -13.50 17.46 -0.01
C ALA A 149 -12.83 16.90 1.26
N ARG A 150 -13.41 15.84 1.82
CA ARG A 150 -12.86 15.17 3.01
C ARG A 150 -12.46 13.76 2.63
N LEU A 151 -11.23 13.38 2.95
CA LEU A 151 -10.81 11.99 2.93
C LEU A 151 -11.52 11.28 4.08
N HIS A 152 -12.31 10.26 3.76
CA HIS A 152 -13.01 9.43 4.72
C HIS A 152 -12.37 8.06 4.76
N LEU A 153 -11.74 7.74 5.89
CA LEU A 153 -11.19 6.41 6.10
C LEU A 153 -12.32 5.47 6.55
N ARG A 154 -12.70 4.53 5.68
CA ARG A 154 -13.74 3.52 5.96
C ARG A 154 -13.24 2.40 6.85
N SER A 155 -12.01 1.95 6.64
CA SER A 155 -11.38 0.90 7.44
C SER A 155 -9.89 1.11 7.57
N TRP A 156 -9.36 0.80 8.76
CA TRP A 156 -7.93 0.80 9.04
C TRP A 156 -7.26 -0.42 8.40
N GLY A 157 -6.01 -0.26 7.97
CA GLY A 157 -5.17 -1.34 7.48
C GLY A 157 -4.17 -1.85 8.51
N ALA A 158 -3.22 -2.67 8.06
CA ALA A 158 -2.07 -3.14 8.82
C ALA A 158 -0.95 -2.08 8.84
N SER A 159 -0.08 -2.14 9.85
CA SER A 159 1.11 -1.28 10.05
C SER A 159 0.82 0.23 10.07
N PRO A 160 0.70 0.84 11.27
CA PRO A 160 0.56 2.29 11.36
C PRO A 160 1.78 3.03 10.80
N ASP A 161 2.99 2.49 10.95
CA ASP A 161 4.22 3.18 10.51
C ASP A 161 4.29 3.36 8.99
N LEU A 162 4.07 2.30 8.21
CA LEU A 162 4.05 2.40 6.74
C LEU A 162 2.89 3.24 6.25
N ALA A 163 1.75 3.20 6.93
CA ALA A 163 0.61 4.03 6.62
C ALA A 163 0.92 5.52 6.83
N ILE A 164 1.62 5.90 7.91
CA ILE A 164 2.06 7.27 8.14
C ILE A 164 2.91 7.76 6.97
N TRP A 165 3.89 6.96 6.53
CA TRP A 165 4.73 7.32 5.37
C TRP A 165 3.91 7.49 4.10
N ALA A 166 2.95 6.60 3.86
CA ALA A 166 2.07 6.67 2.72
C ALA A 166 1.19 7.94 2.76
N PHE A 167 0.63 8.29 3.93
CA PHE A 167 -0.16 9.51 4.13
C PHE A 167 0.67 10.77 3.93
N VAL A 168 1.92 10.77 4.41
CA VAL A 168 2.86 11.88 4.21
C VAL A 168 3.16 12.06 2.72
N ALA A 169 3.43 10.96 1.99
CA ALA A 169 3.66 11.00 0.55
C ALA A 169 2.45 11.54 -0.20
N LEU A 170 1.23 11.04 0.09
CA LEU A 170 -0.02 11.56 -0.48
C LEU A 170 -0.19 13.05 -0.21
N THR A 171 -0.03 13.48 1.04
CA THR A 171 -0.24 14.89 1.43
C THR A 171 0.72 15.82 0.71
N ARG A 172 1.99 15.42 0.58
CA ARG A 172 3.00 16.21 -0.16
C ARG A 172 2.65 16.28 -1.65
N ALA A 173 2.26 15.16 -2.25
CA ALA A 173 1.88 15.11 -3.66
C ALA A 173 0.64 15.96 -3.96
N PHE A 174 -0.38 15.88 -3.10
CA PHE A 174 -1.59 16.70 -3.24
C PHE A 174 -1.30 18.19 -3.15
N LYS A 175 -0.37 18.63 -2.29
CA LYS A 175 0.02 20.05 -2.24
C LYS A 175 0.56 20.53 -3.58
N VAL A 176 1.45 19.77 -4.20
CA VAL A 176 2.03 20.12 -5.51
C VAL A 176 0.95 20.19 -6.59
N VAL A 177 0.08 19.19 -6.68
CA VAL A 177 -1.02 19.17 -7.67
C VAL A 177 -2.02 20.29 -7.40
N ALA A 178 -2.36 20.55 -6.14
CA ALA A 178 -3.32 21.59 -5.78
C ALA A 178 -2.86 23.00 -6.19
N HIS A 179 -1.56 23.29 -6.10
CA HIS A 179 -1.01 24.55 -6.59
C HIS A 179 -1.00 24.65 -8.12
N ALA A 180 -0.97 23.53 -8.83
CA ALA A 180 -1.02 23.50 -10.30
C ALA A 180 -2.46 23.51 -10.87
N LEU A 181 -3.47 23.17 -10.08
CA LEU A 181 -4.87 23.11 -10.49
C LEU A 181 -5.43 24.43 -11.09
N PRO A 182 -5.17 25.62 -10.53
CA PRO A 182 -5.69 26.87 -11.09
C PRO A 182 -5.21 27.13 -12.52
N ALA A 183 -3.92 26.95 -12.79
CA ALA A 183 -3.33 27.17 -14.12
C ALA A 183 -3.83 26.16 -15.17
N VAL A 184 -4.13 24.92 -14.76
CA VAL A 184 -4.73 23.90 -15.64
C VAL A 184 -6.21 24.21 -15.88
N ALA A 185 -6.94 24.67 -14.87
CA ALA A 185 -8.34 25.07 -15.00
C ALA A 185 -8.50 26.27 -15.94
N GLU A 186 -7.63 27.27 -15.85
CA GLU A 186 -7.63 28.44 -16.75
C GLU A 186 -7.42 28.05 -18.21
N LYS A 187 -6.49 27.13 -18.50
CA LYS A 187 -6.29 26.61 -19.87
C LYS A 187 -7.50 25.86 -20.45
N HIS A 188 -8.36 25.30 -19.61
CA HIS A 188 -9.58 24.62 -20.06
C HIS A 188 -10.80 25.55 -20.13
N VAL A 189 -10.73 26.73 -19.48
CA VAL A 189 -11.74 27.78 -19.61
C VAL A 189 -11.57 28.58 -20.91
N GLU A 190 -10.36 28.68 -21.45
CA GLU A 190 -10.11 29.32 -22.76
C GLU A 190 -10.59 28.50 -23.98
N VAL A 191 -11.05 27.26 -23.78
CA VAL A 191 -11.51 26.35 -24.86
C VAL A 191 -13.04 26.17 -24.85
N LEU A 192 -13.76 26.97 -24.07
CA LEU A 192 -15.23 27.07 -24.06
C LEU A 192 -15.68 28.49 -24.43
#